data_AF-A0A2D4GUH8-F1
#
_entry.id   AF-A0A2D4GUH8-F1
#
_cell.length_a   1.000
_cell.length_b   1.000
_cell.length_c   1.000
_cell.angle_alpha   90.00
_cell.angle_beta   90.00
_cell.angle_gamma   90.00
#
_symmetry.space_group_name_H-M   'P 1'
#
loop_
_entity.id
_entity.type
_entity.pdbx_description
1 polymer ?
#
loop_
_entity_poly.entity_id
_entity_poly.type
_entity_poly.pdbx_seq_one_letter_code
_entity_poly.pdbx_strand_id
1 'polypeptide(L)'
;YNTPSYWYPPDMKKRARVDEYLAWQVSTIRVGTSKILWLKVVIPLFVGHQVSPEKLYEAMEELNLAIQKLEDKFLQEKPFLIGPEISLADLVAIVELMQPLGAGCDILEGRPKLQEWRKRVELTLGKDLFMEAHNRILNPQELKSIVIDPPLKAQLKPLLLKMLK
;
A
#
# COMPACT_ATOMS: atom_id res chain seq x y z
N TYR A 1 -18.55 21.73 0.82
CA TYR A 1 -18.23 20.57 -0.03
C TYR A 1 -19.37 19.57 0.07
N ASN A 2 -19.93 19.13 -1.06
CA ASN A 2 -20.99 18.11 -1.14
C ASN A 2 -20.37 16.74 -1.38
N THR A 3 -19.61 16.23 -0.40
CA THR A 3 -18.99 14.90 -0.51
C THR A 3 -20.04 13.82 -0.24
N PRO A 4 -20.21 12.81 -1.10
CA PRO A 4 -21.17 11.74 -0.88
C PRO A 4 -20.96 11.01 0.46
N SER A 5 -22.07 10.63 1.10
CA SER A 5 -22.04 10.04 2.44
C SER A 5 -21.44 8.63 2.49
N TYR A 6 -21.38 7.90 1.37
CA TYR A 6 -20.81 6.55 1.31
C TYR A 6 -19.32 6.52 1.68
N TRP A 7 -18.58 7.63 1.50
CA TRP A 7 -17.18 7.74 1.90
C TRP A 7 -16.98 7.51 3.40
N TYR A 8 -17.86 8.11 4.20
CA TYR A 8 -17.88 7.97 5.65
C TYR A 8 -19.33 7.94 6.15
N PRO A 9 -19.97 6.76 6.17
CA PRO A 9 -21.41 6.64 6.36
C PRO A 9 -21.92 7.24 7.68
N PRO A 10 -23.15 7.82 7.70
CA PRO A 10 -23.80 8.27 8.93
C PRO A 10 -24.32 7.10 9.78
N ASP A 11 -24.63 5.97 9.15
CA ASP A 11 -25.03 4.75 9.83
C ASP A 11 -23.92 4.26 10.77
N MET A 12 -24.25 4.09 12.05
CA MET A 12 -23.28 3.77 13.10
C MET A 12 -22.53 2.46 12.83
N LYS A 13 -23.22 1.43 12.32
CA LYS A 13 -22.60 0.12 12.09
C LYS A 13 -21.66 0.15 10.88
N LYS A 14 -22.06 0.82 9.79
CA LYS A 14 -21.21 1.02 8.61
C LYS A 14 -19.98 1.87 8.96
N ARG A 15 -20.17 2.95 9.72
CA ARG A 15 -19.07 3.81 10.19
C ARG A 15 -18.07 3.03 11.04
N ALA A 16 -18.55 2.26 12.02
CA ALA A 16 -17.68 1.45 12.86
C ALA A 16 -16.81 0.46 12.07
N ARG A 17 -17.29 -0.07 10.94
CA ARG A 17 -16.50 -0.92 10.06
C ARG A 17 -15.41 -0.16 9.29
N VAL A 18 -15.70 1.07 8.87
CA VAL A 18 -14.68 1.96 8.28
C VAL A 18 -13.60 2.24 9.33
N ASP A 19 -14.00 2.62 10.55
CA ASP A 19 -13.08 2.90 11.66
C ASP A 19 -12.25 1.67 12.04
N GLU A 20 -12.86 0.48 12.09
CA GLU A 20 -12.16 -0.78 12.34
C GLU A 20 -11.04 -1.02 11.32
N TYR A 21 -11.32 -0.84 10.03
CA TYR A 21 -10.31 -0.97 8.99
C TYR A 21 -9.21 0.09 9.14
N LEU A 22 -9.59 1.36 9.32
CA LEU A 22 -8.63 2.46 9.44
C LEU A 22 -7.71 2.30 10.65
N ALA A 23 -8.21 1.78 11.77
CA ALA A 23 -7.39 1.47 12.93
C ALA A 23 -6.47 0.27 12.71
N TRP A 24 -7.00 -0.80 12.10
CA TRP A 24 -6.25 -2.04 11.86
C TRP A 24 -5.12 -1.87 10.84
N GLN A 25 -5.36 -1.15 9.75
CA GLN A 25 -4.42 -1.05 8.63
C GLN A 25 -3.10 -0.36 9.02
N VAL A 26 -3.13 0.58 9.99
CA VAL A 26 -1.97 1.40 10.38
C VAL A 26 -0.81 0.54 10.88
N SER A 27 -1.07 -0.52 11.64
CA SER A 27 -0.05 -1.42 12.20
C SER A 27 0.12 -2.71 11.39
N THR A 28 -0.57 -2.85 10.26
CA THR A 28 -0.53 -4.06 9.42
C THR A 28 -0.20 -3.70 7.97
N ILE A 29 -1.21 -3.36 7.17
CA ILE A 29 -1.07 -3.04 5.74
C ILE A 29 -0.08 -1.91 5.52
N ARG A 30 -0.22 -0.76 6.18
CA ARG A 30 0.66 0.40 5.99
C ARG A 30 2.11 0.09 6.35
N VAL A 31 2.34 -0.60 7.47
CA VAL A 31 3.70 -0.98 7.90
C VAL A 31 4.31 -1.95 6.90
N GLY A 32 3.59 -3.01 6.52
CA GLY A 32 4.11 -4.05 5.62
C GLY A 32 4.37 -3.54 4.21
N THR A 33 3.42 -2.82 3.61
CA THR A 33 3.56 -2.24 2.26
C THR A 33 4.69 -1.22 2.18
N SER A 34 4.80 -0.33 3.18
CA SER A 34 5.90 0.62 3.30
C SER A 34 7.24 -0.10 3.46
N LYS A 35 7.32 -1.15 4.29
CA LYS A 35 8.54 -1.95 4.46
C LYS A 35 9.04 -2.49 3.11
N ILE A 36 8.16 -3.03 2.25
CA ILE A 36 8.55 -3.49 0.91
C ILE A 36 9.14 -2.36 0.06
N LEU A 37 8.48 -1.20 0.00
CA LEU A 37 8.99 -0.04 -0.74
C LEU A 37 10.36 0.41 -0.21
N TRP A 38 10.52 0.45 1.10
CA TRP A 38 11.78 0.84 1.72
C TRP A 38 12.91 -0.11 1.37
N LEU A 39 12.67 -1.43 1.45
CA LEU A 39 13.67 -2.44 1.14
C LEU A 39 14.09 -2.43 -0.33
N LYS A 40 13.14 -2.27 -1.27
CA LYS A 40 13.41 -2.34 -2.72
C LYS A 40 13.84 -1.03 -3.37
N VAL A 41 13.39 0.11 -2.83
CA VAL A 41 13.58 1.42 -3.48
C VAL A 41 14.33 2.37 -2.57
N VAL A 42 13.80 2.68 -1.39
CA VAL A 42 14.33 3.79 -0.57
C VAL A 42 15.73 3.49 -0.06
N ILE A 43 15.93 2.37 0.64
CA ILE A 43 17.23 2.01 1.24
C ILE A 43 18.34 1.92 0.19
N PRO A 44 18.13 1.26 -0.98
CA PRO A 44 19.12 1.25 -2.06
C PRO A 44 19.60 2.64 -2.51
N LEU A 45 18.73 3.66 -2.51
CA LEU A 45 19.11 5.04 -2.84
C LEU A 45 20.13 5.64 -1.84
N PHE A 46 20.08 5.20 -0.58
CA PHE A 46 21.02 5.62 0.46
C PHE A 46 22.30 4.79 0.48
N VAL A 47 22.20 3.46 0.41
CA VAL A 47 23.35 2.57 0.60
C VAL A 47 24.13 2.29 -0.68
N GLY A 48 23.47 2.43 -1.85
CA GLY A 48 24.08 2.25 -3.17
C GLY A 48 24.08 0.81 -3.69
N HIS A 49 23.39 -0.11 -3.02
CA HIS A 49 23.23 -1.50 -3.44
C HIS A 49 21.84 -2.01 -3.02
N GLN A 50 21.40 -3.12 -3.62
CA GLN A 50 20.15 -3.76 -3.25
C GLN A 50 20.23 -4.39 -1.86
N VAL A 51 19.10 -4.45 -1.15
CA VAL A 51 18.98 -5.21 0.09
C VAL A 51 18.96 -6.71 -0.23
N SER A 52 19.38 -7.54 0.72
CA SER A 52 19.44 -8.99 0.51
C SER A 52 18.06 -9.59 0.21
N PRO A 53 17.98 -10.62 -0.66
CA PRO A 53 16.72 -11.28 -0.99
C PRO A 53 16.00 -11.87 0.23
N GLU A 54 16.73 -12.33 1.23
CA GLU A 54 16.19 -12.97 2.44
C GLU A 54 15.35 -11.97 3.25
N LYS A 55 15.85 -10.74 3.44
CA LYS A 55 15.09 -9.70 4.16
C LYS A 55 13.84 -9.25 3.43
N LEU A 56 13.89 -9.24 2.09
CA LEU A 56 12.72 -8.95 1.28
C LEU A 56 11.69 -10.09 1.37
N TYR A 57 12.14 -11.34 1.35
CA TYR A 57 11.29 -12.51 1.51
C TYR A 57 10.58 -12.52 2.86
N GLU A 58 11.30 -12.29 3.96
CA GLU A 58 10.72 -12.19 5.31
C GLU A 58 9.65 -11.10 5.39
N ALA A 59 9.92 -9.92 4.83
CA ALA A 59 8.95 -8.82 4.78
C ALA A 59 7.71 -9.17 3.93
N MET A 60 7.89 -9.95 2.86
CA MET A 60 6.79 -10.40 2.01
C MET A 60 5.91 -11.41 2.73
N GLU A 61 6.50 -12.35 3.46
CA GLU A 61 5.76 -13.34 4.25
C GLU A 61 4.90 -12.68 5.33
N GLU A 62 5.46 -11.69 6.05
CA GLU A 62 4.70 -10.88 7.01
C GLU A 62 3.52 -10.14 6.35
N LEU A 63 3.78 -9.51 5.20
CA LEU A 63 2.74 -8.79 4.45
C LEU A 63 1.66 -9.74 3.91
N ASN A 64 2.04 -10.94 3.45
CA ASN A 64 1.11 -11.94 2.95
C ASN A 64 0.03 -12.31 3.97
N LEU A 65 0.38 -12.39 5.26
CA LEU A 65 -0.59 -12.63 6.33
C LEU A 65 -1.59 -11.47 6.47
N ALA A 66 -1.11 -10.22 6.35
CA ALA A 66 -1.97 -9.05 6.40
C ALA A 66 -2.90 -8.97 5.18
N ILE A 67 -2.40 -9.29 3.98
CA ILE A 67 -3.20 -9.34 2.75
C ILE A 67 -4.23 -10.46 2.80
N GLN A 68 -3.87 -11.63 3.32
CA GLN A 68 -4.84 -12.71 3.55
C GLN A 68 -5.97 -12.24 4.48
N LYS A 69 -5.62 -11.55 5.57
CA LYS A 69 -6.62 -10.99 6.50
C LYS A 69 -7.45 -9.87 5.88
N LEU A 70 -6.88 -9.07 4.98
CA LEU A 70 -7.62 -8.07 4.19
C LEU A 70 -8.72 -8.75 3.38
N GLU A 71 -8.41 -9.86 2.72
CA GLU A 71 -9.37 -10.64 1.95
C GLU A 71 -10.40 -11.33 2.86
N ASP A 72 -9.96 -12.09 3.86
CA ASP A 72 -10.84 -12.97 4.65
C ASP A 72 -11.73 -12.22 5.65
N LYS A 73 -11.24 -11.11 6.23
CA LYS A 73 -11.98 -10.35 7.24
C LYS A 73 -12.72 -9.17 6.64
N PHE A 74 -12.04 -8.37 5.82
CA PHE A 74 -12.60 -7.12 5.32
C PHE A 74 -13.34 -7.37 4.01
N LEU A 75 -12.67 -7.75 2.92
CA LEU A 75 -13.33 -7.89 1.61
C LEU A 75 -14.42 -8.97 1.60
N GLN A 76 -14.10 -10.20 2.02
CA GLN A 76 -14.97 -11.37 1.95
C GLN A 76 -15.54 -11.55 0.54
N GLU A 77 -16.86 -11.72 0.41
CA GLU A 77 -17.58 -11.78 -0.87
C GLU A 77 -18.17 -10.42 -1.30
N LYS A 78 -17.81 -9.32 -0.61
CA LYS A 78 -18.36 -7.99 -0.88
C LYS A 78 -17.61 -7.33 -2.04
N PRO A 79 -18.25 -6.37 -2.75
CA PRO A 79 -17.56 -5.64 -3.81
C PRO A 79 -16.48 -4.69 -3.28
N PHE A 80 -16.65 -4.15 -2.06
CA PHE A 80 -15.75 -3.23 -1.36
C PHE A 80 -15.52 -3.69 0.10
N LEU A 81 -14.47 -3.18 0.76
CA LEU A 81 -13.98 -3.69 2.05
C LEU A 81 -15.03 -3.69 3.16
N ILE A 82 -15.91 -2.70 3.20
CA ILE A 82 -16.90 -2.57 4.30
C ILE A 82 -18.34 -2.76 3.86
N GLY A 83 -18.60 -2.97 2.56
CA GLY A 83 -19.97 -3.10 2.05
C GLY A 83 -20.12 -3.05 0.52
N PRO A 84 -21.32 -2.69 0.05
CA PRO A 84 -21.65 -2.63 -1.38
C PRO A 84 -21.10 -1.38 -2.10
N GLU A 85 -20.69 -0.36 -1.36
CA GLU A 85 -20.22 0.94 -1.88
C GLU A 85 -18.77 1.18 -1.46
N ILE A 86 -18.05 1.95 -2.27
CA ILE A 86 -16.70 2.42 -1.93
C ILE A 86 -16.74 3.28 -0.67
N SER A 87 -15.68 3.22 0.12
CA SER A 87 -15.54 4.01 1.35
C SER A 87 -14.10 4.51 1.53
N LEU A 88 -13.87 5.30 2.59
CA LEU A 88 -12.51 5.66 3.00
C LEU A 88 -11.62 4.43 3.27
N ALA A 89 -12.20 3.30 3.68
CA ALA A 89 -11.43 2.08 3.88
C ALA A 89 -10.78 1.61 2.57
N ASP A 90 -11.54 1.59 1.48
CA ASP A 90 -11.05 1.18 0.16
C ASP A 90 -9.99 2.15 -0.38
N LEU A 91 -10.23 3.45 -0.23
CA LEU A 91 -9.29 4.48 -0.66
C LEU A 91 -7.96 4.38 0.08
N VAL A 92 -7.99 4.22 1.41
CA VAL A 92 -6.76 4.05 2.20
C VAL A 92 -6.08 2.72 1.88
N ALA A 93 -6.83 1.63 1.69
CA ALA A 93 -6.25 0.36 1.29
C ALA A 93 -5.50 0.47 -0.03
N ILE A 94 -6.14 1.02 -1.06
CA ILE A 94 -5.59 0.94 -2.41
C ILE A 94 -4.29 1.75 -2.55
N VAL A 95 -4.20 2.93 -1.92
CA VAL A 95 -2.98 3.74 -1.96
C VAL A 95 -1.80 3.05 -1.27
N GLU A 96 -2.05 2.31 -0.18
CA GLU A 96 -1.01 1.52 0.50
C GLU A 96 -0.57 0.34 -0.38
N LEU A 97 -1.50 -0.37 -1.02
CA LEU A 97 -1.16 -1.51 -1.89
C LEU A 97 -0.42 -1.10 -3.18
N MET A 98 -0.52 0.16 -3.61
CA MET A 98 0.25 0.66 -4.76
C MET A 98 1.74 0.84 -4.44
N GLN A 99 2.14 0.93 -3.16
CA GLN A 99 3.54 1.04 -2.76
C GLN A 99 4.39 -0.19 -3.18
N PRO A 100 4.04 -1.43 -2.80
CA PRO A 100 4.78 -2.62 -3.24
C PRO A 100 4.64 -2.85 -4.74
N LEU A 101 3.49 -2.54 -5.33
CA LEU A 101 3.30 -2.68 -6.78
C LEU A 101 4.26 -1.78 -7.56
N GLY A 102 4.39 -0.51 -7.16
CA GLY A 102 5.34 0.43 -7.75
C GLY A 102 6.80 0.02 -7.54
N ALA A 103 7.09 -0.68 -6.45
CA ALA A 103 8.39 -1.34 -6.22
C ALA A 103 8.59 -2.64 -7.04
N GLY A 104 7.64 -2.99 -7.91
CA GLY A 104 7.69 -4.20 -8.75
C GLY A 104 7.42 -5.48 -7.95
N CYS A 105 6.55 -5.42 -6.94
CA CYS A 105 6.07 -6.57 -6.19
C CYS A 105 4.53 -6.60 -6.25
N ASP A 106 3.97 -7.48 -7.08
CA ASP A 106 2.52 -7.65 -7.16
C ASP A 106 2.02 -8.58 -6.05
N ILE A 107 1.64 -7.98 -4.92
CA ILE A 107 1.09 -8.68 -3.75
C ILE A 107 -0.35 -9.21 -3.96
N LEU A 108 -0.98 -8.86 -5.09
CA LEU A 108 -2.31 -9.34 -5.46
C LEU A 108 -2.26 -10.51 -6.44
N GLU A 109 -1.08 -10.90 -6.91
CA GLU A 109 -0.91 -12.08 -7.75
C GLU A 109 -1.44 -13.34 -7.05
N GLY A 110 -2.23 -14.15 -7.77
CA GLY A 110 -2.90 -15.33 -7.21
C GLY A 110 -4.12 -15.03 -6.32
N ARG A 111 -4.53 -13.77 -6.16
CA ARG A 111 -5.65 -13.35 -5.28
C ARG A 111 -6.80 -12.73 -6.09
N PRO A 112 -7.61 -13.54 -6.80
CA PRO A 112 -8.59 -13.03 -7.78
C PRO A 112 -9.63 -12.08 -7.18
N LYS A 113 -10.04 -12.29 -5.91
CA LYS A 113 -11.00 -11.40 -5.23
C LYS A 113 -10.43 -10.00 -5.03
N LEU A 114 -9.19 -9.90 -4.55
CA LEU A 114 -8.51 -8.62 -4.37
C LEU A 114 -8.16 -7.94 -5.69
N GLN A 115 -7.79 -8.71 -6.72
CA GLN A 115 -7.57 -8.16 -8.06
C GLN A 115 -8.86 -7.54 -8.63
N GLU A 116 -9.99 -8.22 -8.46
CA GLU A 116 -11.28 -7.69 -8.91
C GLU A 116 -11.76 -6.50 -8.07
N TRP A 117 -11.54 -6.54 -6.75
CA TRP A 117 -11.77 -5.39 -5.87
C TRP A 117 -10.95 -4.17 -6.31
N ARG A 118 -9.65 -4.33 -6.59
CA ARG A 118 -8.80 -3.25 -7.11
C ARG A 118 -9.37 -2.64 -8.39
N LYS A 119 -9.77 -3.47 -9.36
CA LYS A 119 -10.39 -2.99 -10.60
C LYS A 119 -11.66 -2.18 -10.33
N ARG A 120 -12.52 -2.66 -9.43
CA ARG A 120 -13.74 -1.92 -9.03
C ARG A 120 -13.41 -0.57 -8.40
N VAL A 121 -12.41 -0.52 -7.50
CA VAL A 121 -11.96 0.72 -6.86
C VAL A 121 -11.42 1.70 -7.91
N GLU A 122 -10.53 1.25 -8.80
CA GLU A 122 -9.97 2.06 -9.89
C GLU A 122 -11.06 2.62 -10.80
N LEU A 123 -12.02 1.78 -11.23
CA LEU A 123 -13.14 2.21 -12.06
C LEU A 123 -14.03 3.23 -11.34
N THR A 124 -14.27 3.06 -10.04
CA THR A 124 -15.12 3.95 -9.24
C THR A 124 -14.47 5.31 -9.00
N LEU A 125 -13.15 5.34 -8.81
CA LEU A 125 -12.37 6.57 -8.65
C LEU A 125 -12.17 7.32 -9.98
N GLY A 126 -12.21 6.59 -11.10
CA GLY A 126 -11.85 7.09 -12.42
C GLY A 126 -10.40 6.79 -12.73
N LYS A 127 -10.16 6.12 -13.87
CA LYS A 127 -8.84 5.63 -14.28
C LYS A 127 -7.80 6.74 -14.39
N ASP A 128 -8.17 7.88 -14.98
CA ASP A 128 -7.24 8.99 -15.19
C ASP A 128 -6.74 9.56 -13.86
N LEU A 129 -7.66 9.79 -12.91
CA LEU A 129 -7.32 10.25 -11.57
C LEU A 129 -6.49 9.20 -10.80
N PHE A 130 -6.86 7.93 -10.91
CA PHE A 130 -6.11 6.84 -10.28
C PHE A 130 -4.67 6.79 -10.80
N MET A 131 -4.47 6.90 -12.10
CA MET A 131 -3.14 6.89 -12.71
C MET A 131 -2.35 8.16 -12.38
N GLU A 132 -2.98 9.33 -12.41
CA GLU A 132 -2.36 10.60 -12.04
C GLU A 132 -1.84 10.56 -10.59
N ALA A 133 -2.68 10.14 -9.65
CA ALA A 133 -2.33 10.07 -8.23
C ALA A 133 -1.18 9.09 -7.94
N HIS A 134 -1.08 8.01 -8.72
CA HIS A 134 -0.04 6.99 -8.55
C HIS A 134 1.12 7.13 -9.54
N ASN A 135 1.16 8.16 -10.38
CA ASN A 135 2.17 8.28 -11.44
C ASN A 135 3.59 8.18 -10.89
N ARG A 136 3.89 8.88 -9.79
CA ARG A 136 5.24 8.89 -9.21
C ARG A 136 5.70 7.53 -8.71
N ILE A 137 4.78 6.73 -8.13
CA ILE A 137 5.13 5.44 -7.54
C ILE A 137 5.13 4.31 -8.56
N LEU A 138 4.26 4.38 -9.58
CA LEU A 138 4.15 3.37 -10.64
C LEU A 138 5.09 3.60 -11.82
N ASN A 139 5.79 4.74 -11.87
CA ASN A 139 6.73 5.08 -12.94
C ASN A 139 8.18 4.73 -12.52
N PRO A 140 8.81 3.70 -13.10
CA PRO A 140 10.18 3.30 -12.75
C PRO A 140 11.23 4.39 -13.03
N GLN A 141 10.98 5.26 -14.01
CA GLN A 141 11.88 6.36 -14.37
C GLN A 141 11.85 7.45 -13.29
N GLU A 142 10.67 7.77 -12.75
CA GLU A 142 10.52 8.68 -11.61
C GLU A 142 11.20 8.13 -10.35
N LEU A 143 11.12 6.82 -10.10
CA LEU A 143 11.82 6.22 -8.96
C LEU A 143 13.35 6.22 -9.14
N LYS A 144 13.84 6.01 -10.36
CA LYS A 144 15.28 6.04 -10.69
C LYS A 144 15.87 7.45 -10.66
N SER A 145 15.06 8.48 -10.90
CA SER A 145 15.49 9.88 -10.90
C SER A 145 15.52 10.51 -9.51
N ILE A 146 15.11 9.79 -8.45
CA ILE A 146 15.13 10.31 -7.08
C ILE A 146 16.57 10.62 -6.65
N VAL A 147 16.83 11.91 -6.44
CA VAL A 147 18.08 12.40 -5.86
C VAL A 147 17.89 12.62 -4.37
N ILE A 148 18.72 11.95 -3.56
CA ILE A 148 18.78 12.18 -2.12
C ILE A 148 19.80 13.28 -1.84
N ASP A 149 19.39 14.27 -1.06
CA ASP A 149 20.27 15.34 -0.56
C ASP A 149 21.56 14.75 0.05
N PRO A 150 22.77 15.17 -0.41
CA PRO A 150 24.02 14.53 0.02
C PRO A 150 24.27 14.56 1.54
N PRO A 151 24.04 15.67 2.27
CA PRO A 151 24.06 15.68 3.73
C PRO A 151 23.11 14.67 4.37
N LEU A 152 21.85 14.62 3.94
CA LEU A 152 20.88 13.64 4.43
C LEU A 152 21.33 12.19 4.17
N LYS A 153 21.90 11.94 2.99
CA LYS A 153 22.44 10.61 2.63
C LYS A 153 23.58 10.19 3.55
N ALA A 154 24.51 11.10 3.82
CA ALA A 154 25.64 10.83 4.73
C ALA A 154 25.18 10.53 6.16
N GLN A 155 24.17 11.26 6.64
CA GLN A 155 23.60 11.07 7.99
C GLN A 155 22.85 9.74 8.13
N LEU A 156 22.01 9.38 7.17
CA LEU A 156 21.12 8.21 7.29
C LEU A 156 21.79 6.90 6.87
N LYS A 157 22.76 6.91 5.96
CA LYS A 157 23.45 5.70 5.49
C LYS A 157 23.96 4.77 6.62
N PRO A 158 24.68 5.23 7.67
CA PRO A 158 25.16 4.34 8.73
C PRO A 158 24.02 3.72 9.55
N LEU A 159 22.94 4.46 9.78
CA LEU A 159 21.76 3.96 10.50
C LEU A 159 21.06 2.85 9.71
N LEU A 160 20.86 3.07 8.41
CA LEU A 160 20.24 2.09 7.52
C LEU A 160 21.11 0.84 7.38
N LEU A 161 22.43 0.97 7.24
CA LEU A 161 23.34 -0.19 7.22
C LEU A 161 23.28 -1.00 8.52
N LYS A 162 23.06 -0.36 9.67
CA LYS A 162 22.87 -1.05 10.95
C LYS A 162 21.54 -1.82 11.00
N MET A 163 20.47 -1.28 10.41
CA MET A 163 19.17 -1.97 10.27
C MET A 163 19.23 -3.15 9.27
N LEU A 164 20.17 -3.09 8.33
CA LEU A 164 20.42 -4.17 7.37
C LEU A 164 21.32 -5.29 7.90
N LYS A 165 21.95 -5.14 9.07
CA LYS A 165 22.56 -6.26 9.79
C LYS A 165 21.50 -7.10 10.52
#